data_AF-L8J6K6-F1
#
_entry.id   AF-L8J6K6-F1
#
_cell.length_a   1.000
_cell.length_b   1.000
_cell.length_c   1.000
_cell.angle_alpha   90.00
_cell.angle_beta   90.00
_cell.angle_gamma   90.00
#
_symmetry.space_group_name_H-M   'P 1'
#
loop_
_entity.id
_entity.type
_entity.pdbx_description
1 polymer ?
#
loop_
_entity_poly.entity_id
_entity_poly.type
_entity_poly.pdbx_seq_one_letter_code
_entity_poly.pdbx_strand_id
1 'polypeptide(L)'
;MSYNLNDLMTALKEHASFERLFDLCKSLLESKFTVNDIKQCIFSFLHSENVDDDFEDEVSDIVFSLEGRCHPSWSLAPVHA
;
A
#
# COMPACT_ATOMS: atom_id res chain seq x y z
N MET A 1 5.32 -13.96 -10.26
CA MET A 1 4.67 -12.88 -11.06
C MET A 1 5.32 -11.58 -10.63
N SER A 2 5.76 -10.74 -11.56
CA SER A 2 6.34 -9.44 -11.21
C SER A 2 5.19 -8.44 -11.08
N TYR A 3 4.92 -7.97 -9.87
CA TYR A 3 3.92 -6.93 -9.62
C TYR A 3 4.51 -5.55 -9.90
N ASN A 4 3.67 -4.62 -10.37
CA ASN A 4 4.09 -3.25 -10.70
C ASN A 4 3.18 -2.23 -10.01
N LEU A 5 3.63 -0.97 -9.89
CA LEU A 5 2.86 0.11 -9.24
C LEU A 5 1.49 0.35 -9.90
N ASN A 6 1.36 0.02 -11.19
CA ASN A 6 0.06 0.06 -11.88
C ASN A 6 -0.95 -0.93 -11.29
N ASP A 7 -0.52 -2.10 -10.83
CA ASP A 7 -1.42 -3.09 -10.22
C ASP A 7 -1.98 -2.57 -8.89
N LEU A 8 -1.15 -1.89 -8.11
CA LEU A 8 -1.57 -1.21 -6.88
C LEU A 8 -2.56 -0.08 -7.19
N MET A 9 -2.28 0.75 -8.20
CA MET A 9 -3.17 1.84 -8.57
C MET A 9 -4.53 1.35 -9.11
N THR A 10 -4.53 0.24 -9.84
CA THR A 10 -5.78 -0.42 -10.26
C THR A 10 -6.55 -0.95 -9.05
N ALA A 11 -5.88 -1.64 -8.12
CA ALA A 11 -6.53 -2.17 -6.93
C ALA A 11 -7.12 -1.06 -6.04
N LEU A 12 -6.44 0.09 -5.94
CA LEU A 12 -6.96 1.27 -5.24
C LEU A 12 -8.24 1.80 -5.92
N LYS A 13 -8.24 1.93 -7.26
CA LYS A 13 -9.41 2.36 -8.04
C LYS A 13 -10.59 1.39 -7.97
N GLU A 14 -10.31 0.10 -7.81
CA GLU A 14 -11.34 -0.93 -7.64
C GLU A 14 -11.87 -1.01 -6.20
N HIS A 15 -11.38 -0.16 -5.29
CA HIS A 15 -11.69 -0.22 -3.86
C HIS A 15 -11.45 -1.64 -3.30
N ALA A 16 -10.30 -2.22 -3.65
CA ALA A 16 -9.93 -3.56 -3.20
C ALA A 16 -9.79 -3.60 -1.67
N SER A 17 -10.17 -4.73 -1.06
CA SER A 17 -10.05 -4.97 0.37
C SER A 17 -8.63 -4.76 0.89
N PHE A 18 -8.50 -4.32 2.15
CA PHE A 18 -7.24 -4.16 2.87
C PHE A 18 -6.23 -5.30 2.65
N GLU A 19 -6.65 -6.56 2.83
CA GLU A 19 -5.78 -7.74 2.68
C GLU A 19 -5.12 -7.81 1.29
N ARG A 20 -5.87 -7.50 0.24
CA ARG A 20 -5.39 -7.54 -1.15
C ARG A 20 -4.42 -6.41 -1.43
N LEU A 21 -4.70 -5.21 -0.94
CA LEU A 21 -3.80 -4.06 -1.06
C LEU A 21 -2.49 -4.30 -0.28
N PHE A 22 -2.59 -4.93 0.89
CA PHE A 22 -1.45 -5.28 1.73
C PHE A 22 -0.54 -6.33 1.05
N ASP A 23 -1.12 -7.40 0.51
CA ASP A 23 -0.36 -8.42 -0.24
C ASP A 23 0.31 -7.84 -1.50
N LEU A 24 -0.35 -6.90 -2.19
CA LEU A 24 0.24 -6.16 -3.31
C LEU A 24 1.42 -5.31 -2.85
N CYS A 25 1.26 -4.54 -1.78
CA CYS A 25 2.35 -3.73 -1.23
C CYS A 25 3.56 -4.59 -0.82
N LYS A 26 3.31 -5.73 -0.16
CA LYS A 26 4.34 -6.70 0.18
C LYS A 26 5.06 -7.24 -1.06
N SER A 27 4.30 -7.63 -2.08
CA SER A 27 4.86 -8.13 -3.33
C SER A 27 5.69 -7.08 -4.06
N LEU A 28 5.30 -5.80 -4.00
CA LEU A 28 6.07 -4.69 -4.55
C LEU A 28 7.39 -4.48 -3.81
N LEU A 29 7.39 -4.58 -2.48
CA LEU A 29 8.62 -4.51 -1.67
C LEU A 29 9.59 -5.66 -2.03
N GLU A 30 9.08 -6.87 -2.22
CA GLU A 30 9.88 -8.02 -2.68
C GLU A 30 10.43 -7.83 -4.12
N SER A 31 9.73 -7.03 -4.92
CA SER A 31 10.02 -6.79 -6.33
C SER A 31 10.91 -5.56 -6.59
N LYS A 32 11.66 -5.10 -5.55
CA LYS A 32 12.61 -3.97 -5.53
C LYS A 32 12.01 -2.56 -5.45
N PHE A 33 10.71 -2.41 -5.22
CA PHE A 33 10.13 -1.10 -4.94
C PHE A 33 10.41 -0.69 -3.49
N THR A 34 10.57 0.60 -3.25
CA THR A 34 10.71 1.11 -1.89
C THR A 34 9.36 1.43 -1.28
N VAL A 35 9.29 1.45 0.06
CA VAL A 35 8.13 1.96 0.79
C VAL A 35 7.73 3.35 0.29
N ASN A 36 8.70 4.20 -0.07
CA ASN A 36 8.42 5.54 -0.56
C ASN A 36 7.72 5.54 -1.92
N ASP A 37 8.10 4.63 -2.84
CA ASP A 37 7.44 4.50 -4.15
C ASP A 37 5.98 4.10 -4.00
N ILE A 38 5.72 3.13 -3.12
CA ILE A 38 4.37 2.63 -2.80
C ILE A 38 3.53 3.75 -2.17
N LYS A 39 4.09 4.47 -1.20
CA LYS A 39 3.43 5.62 -0.56
C LYS A 39 3.11 6.72 -1.55
N GLN A 40 4.03 7.07 -2.45
CA GLN A 40 3.75 8.10 -3.46
C GLN A 40 2.62 7.69 -4.38
N CYS A 41 2.54 6.41 -4.77
CA CYS A 41 1.43 5.90 -5.57
C CYS A 41 0.09 6.05 -4.84
N ILE A 42 0.04 5.65 -3.56
CA ILE A 42 -1.14 5.79 -2.70
C ILE A 42 -1.56 7.25 -2.54
N PHE A 43 -0.62 8.13 -2.16
CA PHE A 43 -0.93 9.55 -1.99
C PHE A 43 -1.37 10.22 -3.28
N SER A 44 -0.78 9.84 -4.43
CA SER A 44 -1.19 10.36 -5.72
C SER A 44 -2.62 9.95 -6.08
N PHE A 45 -3.08 8.78 -5.65
CA PHE A 45 -4.46 8.35 -5.82
C PHE A 45 -5.41 9.17 -4.94
N LEU A 46 -5.11 9.27 -3.63
CA LEU A 46 -5.91 10.05 -2.67
C LEU A 46 -6.03 11.54 -3.07
N HIS A 47 -4.97 12.13 -3.65
CA HIS A 47 -5.01 13.52 -4.13
C HIS A 47 -5.76 13.71 -5.47
N SER A 48 -5.95 12.64 -6.25
CA SER A 48 -6.50 12.72 -7.60
C SER A 48 -7.98 12.39 -7.67
N GLU A 49 -8.52 11.64 -6.71
CA GLU A 49 -9.92 11.22 -6.69
C GLU A 49 -10.61 11.66 -5.39
N ASN A 50 -11.93 11.90 -5.45
CA ASN A 50 -12.73 12.00 -4.24
C ASN A 50 -12.97 10.58 -3.73
N VAL A 51 -12.10 10.16 -2.83
CA VAL A 51 -12.19 8.89 -2.12
C VAL A 51 -13.09 9.07 -0.91
N ASP A 52 -13.87 8.04 -0.56
CA ASP A 52 -14.72 8.05 0.62
C ASP A 52 -13.87 7.99 1.90
N ASP A 53 -14.29 8.68 2.97
CA ASP A 53 -13.50 8.83 4.20
C ASP A 53 -13.14 7.45 4.80
N ASP A 54 -14.07 6.49 4.77
CA ASP A 54 -13.83 5.12 5.26
C ASP A 54 -12.71 4.39 4.49
N PHE A 55 -12.60 4.61 3.17
CA PHE A 55 -11.56 3.98 2.36
C PHE A 55 -10.22 4.71 2.48
N GLU A 56 -10.23 6.03 2.70
CA GLU A 56 -9.03 6.80 3.02
C GLU A 56 -8.39 6.31 4.32
N ASP A 57 -9.20 5.98 5.34
CA ASP A 57 -8.73 5.40 6.60
C ASP A 57 -8.08 4.01 6.38
N GLU A 58 -8.72 3.10 5.62
CA GLU A 58 -8.14 1.78 5.31
C GLU A 58 -6.79 1.89 4.58
N VAL A 59 -6.69 2.79 3.61
CA VAL A 59 -5.47 3.00 2.82
C VAL A 59 -4.38 3.68 3.67
N SER A 60 -4.77 4.58 4.58
CA SER A 60 -3.86 5.18 5.56
C SER A 60 -3.27 4.13 6.51
N ASP A 61 -4.06 3.16 6.96
CA ASP A 61 -3.59 2.05 7.80
C ASP A 61 -2.54 1.18 7.09
N ILE A 62 -2.66 1.00 5.77
CA ILE A 62 -1.63 0.33 4.96
C ILE A 62 -0.33 1.15 4.95
N VAL A 63 -0.44 2.47 4.77
CA VAL A 63 0.73 3.36 4.84
C VAL A 63 1.39 3.30 6.22
N PHE A 64 0.62 3.33 7.31
CA PHE A 64 1.14 3.18 8.66
C PHE A 64 1.82 1.82 8.88
N SER A 65 1.27 0.75 8.31
CA SER A 65 1.85 -0.59 8.35
C SER A 65 3.17 -0.69 7.58
N LEU A 66 3.26 0.02 6.44
CA LEU A 66 4.49 0.15 5.64
C LEU A 66 5.58 0.97 6.34
N GLU A 67 5.20 1.98 7.12
CA GLU A 67 6.14 2.77 7.93
C GLU A 67 6.61 2.04 9.21
N GLY A 68 6.09 0.83 9.48
CA GLY A 68 6.38 0.08 10.69
C GLY A 68 5.82 0.73 11.96
N ARG A 69 4.79 1.58 11.82
CA ARG A 69 4.22 2.37 12.94
C ARG A 69 3.01 1.72 13.60
N CYS A 70 2.52 0.57 13.13
CA CYS A 70 1.43 -0.16 13.78
C CYS A 70 1.64 -1.68 13.88
N HIS A 71 1.44 -2.17 15.10
CA HIS A 71 1.36 -3.55 15.62
C HIS A 71 2.47 -4.56 15.22
N PRO A 72 3.19 -5.18 16.20
CA PRO A 72 4.28 -6.13 15.94
C PRO A 72 3.89 -7.39 15.16
N SER A 73 2.58 -7.64 14.98
CA SER A 73 2.03 -8.79 14.26
C SER A 73 1.80 -8.55 12.76
N TRP A 74 1.73 -7.28 12.32
CA TRP A 74 1.42 -6.88 10.94
C TRP A 74 2.47 -5.93 10.35
N SER A 75 3.61 -5.79 11.04
CA SER A 75 4.73 -5.00 10.55
C SER A 75 5.26 -5.63 9.26
N LEU A 76 5.17 -4.89 8.15
CA LEU A 76 5.96 -5.14 6.95
C LEU A 76 7.40 -4.77 7.28
N ALA A 77 8.07 -5.61 8.07
CA ALA A 77 9.48 -5.41 8.38
C ALA A 77 10.24 -5.31 7.05
N PRO A 78 11.19 -4.36 6.92
CA PRO A 78 12.04 -4.31 5.75
C PRO A 78 12.76 -5.65 5.63
N VAL A 79 12.38 -6.44 4.62
CA VAL A 79 13.21 -7.56 4.18
C VAL A 79 14.40 -6.90 3.51
N HIS A 80 15.42 -6.56 4.28
CA HIS A 80 16.86 -6.50 4.00
C HIS A 80 17.53 -5.67 5.10
N ALA A 81 18.49 -6.31 5.76
CA ALA A 81 19.44 -5.77 6.73
C ALA A 81 20.45 -4.80 6.08
#